data_AF-A0A7V9BEQ6-F1
#
_entry.id   AF-A0A7V9BEQ6-F1
#
_cell.length_a   1.000
_cell.length_b   1.000
_cell.length_c   1.000
_cell.angle_alpha   90.00
_cell.angle_beta   90.00
_cell.angle_gamma   90.00
#
_symmetry.space_group_name_H-M   'P 1'
#
loop_
_entity.id
_entity.type
_entity.pdbx_description
1 polymer ?
#
loop_
_entity_poly.entity_id
_entity_poly.type
_entity_poly.pdbx_seq_one_letter_code
_entity_poly.pdbx_strand_id
1 'polypeptide(L)'
;RFTRLWDSRGRLSDFDAAAYEVNWRLIYVRLTEMHVVELLALTLYEWPEASFETHHDLARHLWDEARHSMFGEVAFETRGVDWHTVPHELAFASYPNTELEPRDRYALLYRAEHAVMSDTRRREAGMQHAGKQTQHALASASGDSLSTLFLDFDWADEVLHVNIARRVLAHAFETRQERDEAGARAAAGLERVVEHDRALPRSEWWDEFYAGVQRTTASRQAP
;
A
#
# COMPACT_ATOMS: atom_id res chain seq x y z
N ARG A 1 -5.29 -14.71 -11.67
CA ARG A 1 -6.12 -13.80 -12.51
C ARG A 1 -7.25 -13.30 -11.63
N PHE A 2 -7.25 -12.02 -11.24
CA PHE A 2 -8.28 -11.45 -10.38
C PHE A 2 -9.66 -11.55 -11.03
N THR A 3 -10.65 -12.03 -10.28
CA THR A 3 -12.01 -12.24 -10.82
C THR A 3 -12.93 -11.05 -10.57
N ARG A 4 -12.49 -10.10 -9.74
CA ARG A 4 -13.19 -8.86 -9.40
C ARG A 4 -12.19 -7.70 -9.39
N LEU A 5 -12.24 -6.89 -10.45
CA LEU A 5 -11.47 -5.65 -10.57
C LEU A 5 -12.41 -4.47 -10.54
N TRP A 6 -12.02 -3.41 -9.83
CA TRP A 6 -12.67 -2.10 -9.92
C TRP A 6 -11.81 -0.99 -9.32
N ASP A 7 -12.20 0.24 -9.56
CA ASP A 7 -11.84 1.40 -8.74
C ASP A 7 -12.27 1.18 -7.26
N SER A 8 -12.00 2.10 -6.32
CA SER A 8 -12.25 2.02 -4.85
C SER A 8 -13.72 1.80 -4.38
N ARG A 9 -14.44 0.76 -4.84
CA ARG A 9 -15.92 0.64 -4.73
C ARG A 9 -16.41 -0.03 -3.42
N GLY A 10 -15.75 0.21 -2.29
CA GLY A 10 -16.15 -0.29 -0.97
C GLY A 10 -15.43 0.32 0.24
N ARG A 11 -15.76 -0.13 1.45
CA ARG A 11 -15.20 0.32 2.74
C ARG A 11 -14.27 -0.75 3.30
N LEU A 12 -13.13 -0.36 3.89
CA LEU A 12 -12.27 -1.25 4.69
C LEU A 12 -12.60 -1.12 6.18
N SER A 13 -12.15 -2.06 7.02
CA SER A 13 -12.33 -1.95 8.47
C SER A 13 -11.79 -0.63 9.02
N ASP A 14 -12.44 -0.09 10.04
CA ASP A 14 -11.90 1.02 10.81
C ASP A 14 -10.73 0.54 11.69
N PHE A 15 -9.81 1.45 12.05
CA PHE A 15 -8.65 1.12 12.90
C PHE A 15 -8.98 0.97 14.39
N ASP A 16 -10.21 1.28 14.80
CA ASP A 16 -10.75 1.03 16.14
C ASP A 16 -11.53 -0.31 16.23
N ALA A 17 -11.66 -1.04 15.12
CA ALA A 17 -12.18 -2.40 15.10
C ALA A 17 -11.29 -3.37 15.89
N ALA A 18 -11.76 -4.61 16.09
CA ALA A 18 -10.99 -5.63 16.79
C ALA A 18 -9.64 -5.87 16.09
N ALA A 19 -8.56 -6.08 16.86
CA ALA A 19 -7.20 -6.24 16.32
C ALA A 19 -7.10 -7.34 15.25
N TYR A 20 -7.88 -8.41 15.38
CA TYR A 20 -7.96 -9.48 14.38
C TYR A 20 -8.55 -9.00 13.04
N GLU A 21 -9.59 -8.17 13.06
CA GLU A 21 -10.16 -7.57 11.85
C GLU A 21 -9.19 -6.59 11.20
N VAL A 22 -8.59 -5.73 12.02
CA VAL A 22 -7.59 -4.76 11.55
C VAL A 22 -6.41 -5.49 10.93
N ASN A 23 -5.98 -6.63 11.49
CA ASN A 23 -4.93 -7.45 10.89
C ASN A 23 -5.29 -7.95 9.49
N TRP A 24 -6.53 -8.37 9.24
CA TRP A 24 -6.99 -8.71 7.89
C TRP A 24 -6.89 -7.51 6.94
N ARG A 25 -7.21 -6.31 7.41
CA ARG A 25 -7.04 -5.08 6.62
C ARG A 25 -5.57 -4.84 6.30
N LEU A 26 -4.67 -5.01 7.27
CA LEU A 26 -3.24 -4.84 7.06
C LEU A 26 -2.70 -5.80 6.00
N ILE A 27 -3.11 -7.07 6.04
CA ILE A 27 -2.74 -8.09 5.05
C ILE A 27 -3.36 -7.81 3.68
N TYR A 28 -4.61 -7.35 3.62
CA TYR A 28 -5.24 -6.92 2.37
C TYR A 28 -4.46 -5.77 1.72
N VAL A 29 -4.04 -4.75 2.49
CA VAL A 29 -3.23 -3.65 1.94
C VAL A 29 -1.96 -4.19 1.30
N ARG A 30 -1.27 -5.15 1.93
CA ARG A 30 -0.06 -5.77 1.35
C ARG A 30 -0.39 -6.43 0.03
N LEU A 31 -1.45 -7.24 -0.02
CA LEU A 31 -1.90 -7.87 -1.25
C LEU A 31 -2.08 -6.85 -2.41
N THR A 32 -2.52 -5.63 -2.10
CA THR A 32 -2.70 -4.55 -3.08
C THR A 32 -1.43 -3.76 -3.43
N GLU A 33 -0.30 -3.94 -2.74
CA GLU A 33 0.96 -3.23 -3.02
C GLU A 33 1.59 -3.61 -4.38
N MET A 34 1.01 -4.57 -5.11
CA MET A 34 1.29 -4.76 -6.55
C MET A 34 1.16 -3.45 -7.35
N HIS A 35 0.28 -2.53 -6.94
CA HIS A 35 0.19 -1.21 -7.58
C HIS A 35 1.48 -0.38 -7.46
N VAL A 36 2.23 -0.55 -6.36
CA VAL A 36 3.53 0.11 -6.17
C VAL A 36 4.59 -0.53 -7.05
N VAL A 37 4.54 -1.85 -7.23
CA VAL A 37 5.40 -2.58 -8.18
C VAL A 37 5.21 -2.07 -9.60
N GLU A 38 3.96 -1.92 -10.04
CA GLU A 38 3.61 -1.38 -11.37
C GLU A 38 4.11 0.06 -11.53
N LEU A 39 3.94 0.89 -10.49
CA LEU A 39 4.44 2.26 -10.43
C LEU A 39 5.96 2.32 -10.60
N LEU A 40 6.70 1.51 -9.85
CA LEU A 40 8.17 1.46 -9.90
C LEU A 40 8.65 0.89 -11.24
N ALA A 41 7.99 -0.14 -11.77
CA ALA A 41 8.33 -0.72 -13.06
C ALA A 41 8.18 0.30 -14.20
N LEU A 42 7.09 1.05 -14.19
CA LEU A 42 6.86 2.09 -15.19
C LEU A 42 7.83 3.27 -15.02
N THR A 43 8.15 3.64 -13.77
CA THR A 43 9.19 4.65 -13.47
C THR A 43 10.55 4.25 -14.05
N LEU A 44 10.96 3.00 -13.87
CA LEU A 44 12.20 2.47 -14.45
C LEU A 44 12.19 2.51 -15.98
N TYR A 45 11.06 2.15 -16.59
CA TYR A 45 10.90 2.12 -18.05
C TYR A 45 10.92 3.52 -18.68
N GLU A 46 10.24 4.49 -18.06
CA GLU A 46 10.06 5.84 -18.59
C GLU A 46 11.16 6.81 -18.18
N TRP A 47 12.13 6.39 -17.37
CA TRP A 47 13.26 7.21 -16.94
C TRP A 47 14.62 6.67 -17.41
N PRO A 48 14.83 6.49 -18.74
CA PRO A 48 16.03 5.85 -19.28
C PRO A 48 17.31 6.68 -19.07
N GLU A 49 17.20 7.99 -18.88
CA GLU A 49 18.32 8.91 -18.66
C GLU A 49 18.82 8.95 -17.21
N ALA A 50 18.14 8.27 -16.28
CA ALA A 50 18.61 8.16 -14.90
C ALA A 50 19.95 7.42 -14.82
N SER A 51 20.73 7.70 -13.78
CA SER A 51 22.01 6.99 -13.57
C SER A 51 21.76 5.53 -13.21
N PHE A 52 22.80 4.71 -13.39
CA PHE A 52 22.77 3.30 -12.97
C PHE A 52 22.41 3.15 -11.50
N GLU A 53 22.94 4.02 -10.63
CA GLU A 53 22.66 4.00 -9.19
C GLU A 53 21.17 4.24 -8.92
N THR A 54 20.55 5.18 -9.65
CA THR A 54 19.10 5.41 -9.57
C THR A 54 18.31 4.20 -10.03
N HIS A 55 18.66 3.58 -11.16
CA HIS A 55 17.97 2.37 -11.62
C HIS A 55 18.16 1.20 -10.64
N HIS A 56 19.35 1.02 -10.09
CA HIS A 56 19.63 0.01 -9.07
C HIS A 56 18.78 0.23 -7.81
N ASP A 57 18.73 1.47 -7.32
CA ASP A 57 17.95 1.84 -6.14
C ASP A 57 16.44 1.64 -6.38
N LEU A 58 15.92 2.05 -7.54
CA LEU A 58 14.51 1.81 -7.92
C LEU A 58 14.20 0.32 -8.10
N ALA A 59 15.13 -0.47 -8.66
CA ALA A 59 14.95 -1.91 -8.80
C ALA A 59 14.98 -2.63 -7.44
N ARG A 60 15.83 -2.19 -6.51
CA ARG A 60 15.85 -2.70 -5.13
C ARG A 60 14.52 -2.46 -4.43
N HIS A 61 14.00 -1.24 -4.58
CA HIS A 61 12.72 -0.82 -4.04
C HIS A 61 11.57 -1.64 -4.66
N LEU A 62 11.56 -1.81 -5.98
CA LEU A 62 10.57 -2.63 -6.70
C LEU A 62 10.52 -4.06 -6.17
N TRP A 63 11.67 -4.68 -5.93
CA TRP A 63 11.73 -6.03 -5.38
C TRP A 63 11.12 -6.12 -3.97
N ASP A 64 11.34 -5.11 -3.13
CA ASP A 64 10.79 -5.10 -1.78
C ASP A 64 9.26 -4.95 -1.80
N GLU A 65 8.72 -4.07 -2.65
CA GLU A 65 7.27 -3.92 -2.84
C GLU A 65 6.63 -5.19 -3.44
N ALA A 66 7.33 -5.87 -4.35
CA ALA A 66 6.88 -7.17 -4.87
C ALA A 66 6.83 -8.23 -3.75
N ARG A 67 7.80 -8.19 -2.83
CA ARG A 67 7.80 -9.07 -1.67
C ARG A 67 6.68 -8.70 -0.67
N HIS A 68 6.34 -7.42 -0.51
CA HIS A 68 5.22 -7.03 0.33
C HIS A 68 3.88 -7.53 -0.25
N SER A 69 3.69 -7.43 -1.56
CA SER A 69 2.54 -8.04 -2.24
C SER A 69 2.43 -9.54 -2.00
N MET A 70 3.57 -10.25 -2.10
CA MET A 70 3.64 -11.67 -1.80
C MET A 70 3.35 -12.01 -0.32
N PHE A 71 3.66 -11.14 0.64
CA PHE A 71 3.26 -11.33 2.03
C PHE A 71 1.74 -11.38 2.17
N GLY A 72 1.03 -10.50 1.45
CA GLY A 72 -0.42 -10.54 1.32
C GLY A 72 -0.91 -11.89 0.79
N GLU A 73 -0.41 -12.29 -0.38
CA GLU A 73 -0.78 -13.56 -1.03
C GLU A 73 -0.57 -14.77 -0.11
N VAL A 74 0.65 -14.91 0.44
CA VAL A 74 0.99 -16.02 1.35
C VAL A 74 0.09 -16.01 2.58
N ALA A 75 -0.25 -14.84 3.11
CA ALA A 75 -1.13 -14.76 4.27
C ALA A 75 -2.56 -15.23 3.94
N PHE A 76 -3.11 -14.87 2.79
CA PHE A 76 -4.43 -15.36 2.36
C PHE A 76 -4.41 -16.88 2.12
N GLU A 77 -3.43 -17.38 1.39
CA GLU A 77 -3.26 -18.80 1.05
C GLU A 77 -3.13 -19.67 2.30
N THR A 78 -2.25 -19.28 3.24
CA THR A 78 -2.03 -20.04 4.48
C THR A 78 -3.27 -20.10 5.38
N ARG A 79 -4.19 -19.13 5.24
CA ARG A 79 -5.47 -19.11 5.97
C ARG A 79 -6.58 -19.87 5.22
N GLY A 80 -6.34 -20.30 3.98
CA GLY A 80 -7.30 -20.99 3.12
C GLY A 80 -8.40 -20.06 2.63
N VAL A 81 -8.06 -18.79 2.37
CA VAL A 81 -8.97 -17.78 1.83
C VAL A 81 -8.54 -17.46 0.40
N ASP A 82 -9.45 -17.63 -0.55
CA ASP A 82 -9.17 -17.36 -1.96
C ASP A 82 -9.07 -15.85 -2.24
N TRP A 83 -7.84 -15.36 -2.29
CA TRP A 83 -7.53 -13.95 -2.53
C TRP A 83 -7.95 -13.46 -3.92
N HIS A 84 -8.17 -14.35 -4.90
CA HIS A 84 -8.65 -13.97 -6.24
C HIS A 84 -10.08 -13.43 -6.26
N THR A 85 -10.82 -13.64 -5.17
CA THR A 85 -12.21 -13.22 -4.99
C THR A 85 -12.33 -11.89 -4.24
N VAL A 86 -11.25 -11.43 -3.62
CA VAL A 86 -11.20 -10.15 -2.91
C VAL A 86 -11.07 -9.02 -3.94
N PRO A 87 -11.84 -7.92 -3.85
CA PRO A 87 -11.73 -6.84 -4.82
C PRO A 87 -10.50 -5.95 -4.58
N HIS A 88 -9.78 -5.63 -5.65
CA HIS A 88 -8.60 -4.75 -5.63
C HIS A 88 -8.97 -3.34 -6.09
N GLU A 89 -8.51 -2.31 -5.38
CA GLU A 89 -8.70 -0.90 -5.72
C GLU A 89 -7.68 -0.43 -6.78
N LEU A 90 -8.15 -0.03 -7.96
CA LEU A 90 -7.25 0.37 -9.06
C LEU A 90 -6.77 1.83 -9.03
N ALA A 91 -7.28 2.69 -8.15
CA ALA A 91 -7.01 4.13 -8.21
C ALA A 91 -5.50 4.47 -8.11
N PHE A 92 -4.79 3.82 -7.18
CA PHE A 92 -3.35 4.01 -7.01
C PHE A 92 -2.52 3.34 -8.11
N ALA A 93 -3.03 2.33 -8.82
CA ALA A 93 -2.37 1.81 -10.01
C ALA A 93 -2.63 2.63 -11.26
N SER A 94 -3.78 3.27 -11.38
CA SER A 94 -4.19 3.97 -12.59
C SER A 94 -3.61 5.38 -12.63
N TYR A 95 -3.98 6.24 -11.66
CA TYR A 95 -3.63 7.66 -11.68
C TYR A 95 -2.14 7.96 -11.85
N PRO A 96 -1.23 7.43 -10.99
CA PRO A 96 0.18 7.74 -11.14
C PRO A 96 0.79 7.20 -12.44
N ASN A 97 0.26 6.11 -12.97
CA ASN A 97 0.81 5.45 -14.15
C ASN A 97 0.29 6.04 -15.46
N THR A 98 -0.82 6.78 -15.46
CA THR A 98 -1.35 7.43 -16.66
C THR A 98 -1.17 8.94 -16.67
N GLU A 99 -1.11 9.59 -15.51
CA GLU A 99 -1.17 11.06 -15.42
C GLU A 99 0.12 11.72 -14.93
N LEU A 100 1.10 10.97 -14.43
CA LEU A 100 2.31 11.54 -13.83
C LEU A 100 3.56 11.16 -14.62
N GLU A 101 4.46 12.13 -14.78
CA GLU A 101 5.83 11.90 -15.24
C GLU A 101 6.65 11.12 -14.18
N PRO A 102 7.73 10.40 -14.57
CA PRO A 102 8.45 9.48 -13.68
C PRO A 102 8.92 10.11 -12.36
N ARG A 103 9.45 11.34 -12.40
CA ARG A 103 9.93 12.03 -11.19
C ARG A 103 8.79 12.44 -10.24
N ASP A 104 7.65 12.87 -10.78
CA ASP A 104 6.50 13.31 -9.99
C ASP A 104 5.76 12.09 -9.41
N ARG A 105 5.70 11.01 -10.20
CA ARG A 105 5.23 9.69 -9.78
C ARG A 105 6.03 9.16 -8.59
N TYR A 106 7.36 9.23 -8.66
CA TYR A 106 8.20 8.77 -7.56
C TYR A 106 8.19 9.74 -6.36
N ALA A 107 7.98 11.04 -6.59
CA ALA A 107 7.74 11.99 -5.50
C ALA A 107 6.42 11.75 -4.76
N LEU A 108 5.36 11.32 -5.46
CA LEU A 108 4.10 10.86 -4.84
C LEU A 108 4.34 9.66 -3.92
N LEU A 109 5.06 8.65 -4.41
CA LEU A 109 5.37 7.44 -3.64
C LEU A 109 6.17 7.79 -2.37
N TYR A 110 7.25 8.56 -2.52
CA TYR A 110 8.05 9.04 -1.38
C TYR A 110 7.20 9.76 -0.32
N ARG A 111 6.25 10.59 -0.75
CA ARG A 111 5.37 11.30 0.18
C ARG A 111 4.53 10.33 1.02
N ALA A 112 4.00 9.26 0.39
CA ALA A 112 3.21 8.25 1.08
C ALA A 112 4.05 7.45 2.09
N GLU A 113 5.21 6.95 1.67
CA GLU A 113 6.14 6.18 2.51
C GLU A 113 6.66 7.00 3.69
N HIS A 114 7.06 8.24 3.42
CA HIS A 114 7.57 9.13 4.45
C HIS A 114 6.50 9.47 5.50
N ALA A 115 5.23 9.56 5.08
CA ALA A 115 4.11 9.84 5.98
C ALA A 115 3.84 8.67 6.93
N VAL A 116 3.92 7.41 6.46
CA VAL A 116 3.64 6.23 7.30
C VAL A 116 4.73 5.90 8.32
N MET A 117 5.87 6.62 8.30
CA MET A 117 6.93 6.49 9.29
C MET A 117 6.52 6.90 10.71
N SER A 118 5.49 7.73 10.88
CA SER A 118 4.93 8.01 12.19
C SER A 118 3.46 8.43 12.10
N ASP A 119 2.69 8.15 13.16
CA ASP A 119 1.28 8.55 13.20
C ASP A 119 1.08 10.07 13.10
N THR A 120 2.02 10.86 13.63
CA THR A 120 2.02 12.32 13.50
C THR A 120 2.11 12.74 12.04
N ARG A 121 3.13 12.26 11.30
CA ARG A 121 3.33 12.63 9.88
C ARG A 121 2.17 12.15 9.01
N ARG A 122 1.67 10.94 9.28
CA ARG A 122 0.52 10.37 8.60
C ARG A 122 -0.74 11.23 8.78
N ARG A 123 -1.00 11.77 9.98
CA ARG A 123 -2.12 12.72 10.20
C ARG A 123 -1.91 14.04 9.45
N GLU A 124 -0.72 14.61 9.50
CA GLU A 124 -0.37 15.83 8.74
C GLU A 124 -0.55 15.63 7.23
N ALA A 125 -0.26 14.42 6.74
CA ALA A 125 -0.38 14.04 5.35
C ALA A 125 -1.82 13.71 4.90
N GLY A 126 -2.80 13.72 5.82
CA GLY A 126 -4.20 13.37 5.53
C GLY A 126 -4.45 11.87 5.31
N MET A 127 -3.45 11.01 5.55
CA MET A 127 -3.56 9.58 5.26
C MET A 127 -4.46 8.87 6.27
N GLN A 128 -5.28 7.94 5.78
CA GLN A 128 -6.21 7.19 6.61
C GLN A 128 -5.61 5.90 7.21
N HIS A 129 -4.48 5.39 6.69
CA HIS A 129 -3.76 4.19 7.18
C HIS A 129 -2.90 4.47 8.41
N ALA A 130 -2.83 3.59 9.41
CA ALA A 130 -1.97 3.76 10.59
C ALA A 130 -0.47 3.82 10.21
N GLY A 131 0.38 4.43 11.02
CA GLY A 131 1.83 4.38 10.83
C GLY A 131 2.41 2.98 11.08
N LYS A 132 3.57 2.67 10.50
CA LYS A 132 4.14 1.30 10.47
C LYS A 132 4.32 0.68 11.87
N GLN A 133 4.79 1.45 12.85
CA GLN A 133 4.88 1.00 14.25
C GLN A 133 3.50 0.57 14.82
N THR A 134 2.46 1.36 14.55
CA THR A 134 1.09 1.06 15.00
C THR A 134 0.53 -0.16 14.27
N GLN A 135 0.82 -0.31 12.97
CA GLN A 135 0.45 -1.51 12.22
C GLN A 135 1.10 -2.78 12.79
N HIS A 136 2.39 -2.74 13.11
CA HIS A 136 3.08 -3.86 13.74
C HIS A 136 2.48 -4.20 15.12
N ALA A 137 2.16 -3.18 15.94
CA ALA A 137 1.53 -3.38 17.24
C ALA A 137 0.12 -4.03 17.11
N LEU A 138 -0.67 -3.62 16.11
CA LEU A 138 -1.98 -4.20 15.83
C LEU A 138 -1.88 -5.65 15.34
N ALA A 139 -0.91 -5.95 14.47
CA ALA A 139 -0.63 -7.33 14.04
C ALA A 139 -0.23 -8.21 15.24
N SER A 140 0.64 -7.71 16.12
CA SER A 140 1.02 -8.41 17.36
C SER A 140 -0.20 -8.66 18.27
N ALA A 141 -1.04 -7.65 18.46
CA ALA A 141 -2.24 -7.73 19.29
C ALA A 141 -3.30 -8.68 18.72
N SER A 142 -3.27 -8.97 17.42
CA SER A 142 -4.17 -9.95 16.79
C SER A 142 -3.85 -11.40 17.15
N GLY A 143 -2.66 -11.68 17.71
CA GLY A 143 -2.18 -13.02 18.01
C GLY A 143 -1.65 -13.80 16.79
N ASP A 144 -1.53 -13.13 15.64
CA ASP A 144 -1.08 -13.74 14.39
C ASP A 144 0.44 -13.56 14.19
N SER A 145 1.19 -14.62 14.46
CA SER A 145 2.66 -14.59 14.39
C SER A 145 3.20 -14.38 12.97
N LEU A 146 2.50 -14.89 11.96
CA LEU A 146 2.90 -14.72 10.56
C LEU A 146 2.70 -13.27 10.12
N SER A 147 1.54 -12.68 10.44
CA SER A 147 1.32 -11.26 10.19
C SER A 147 2.35 -10.41 10.91
N THR A 148 2.61 -10.69 12.19
CA THR A 148 3.60 -9.93 12.98
C THR A 148 4.96 -9.92 12.29
N LEU A 149 5.43 -11.08 11.82
CA LEU A 149 6.69 -11.20 11.09
C LEU A 149 6.69 -10.41 9.78
N PHE A 150 5.62 -10.52 8.98
CA PHE A 150 5.51 -9.77 7.73
C PHE A 150 5.52 -8.27 7.94
N LEU A 151 4.80 -7.78 8.96
CA LEU A 151 4.73 -6.37 9.29
C LEU A 151 6.06 -5.82 9.84
N ASP A 152 6.88 -6.66 10.47
CA ASP A 152 8.24 -6.28 10.90
C ASP A 152 9.18 -6.09 9.69
N PHE A 153 9.18 -7.04 8.75
CA PHE A 153 9.95 -6.92 7.50
C PHE A 153 9.50 -5.73 6.65
N ASP A 154 8.19 -5.58 6.46
CA ASP A 154 7.59 -4.43 5.76
C ASP A 154 8.04 -3.11 6.38
N TRP A 155 8.01 -2.98 7.71
CA TRP A 155 8.49 -1.78 8.37
C TRP A 155 10.00 -1.54 8.14
N ALA A 156 10.82 -2.59 8.23
CA ALA A 156 12.26 -2.48 7.98
C ALA A 156 12.57 -2.01 6.55
N ASP A 157 11.84 -2.53 5.56
CA ASP A 157 11.97 -2.14 4.15
C ASP A 157 11.56 -0.68 3.93
N GLU A 158 10.48 -0.24 4.55
CA GLU A 158 9.96 1.12 4.40
C GLU A 158 10.92 2.19 4.96
N VAL A 159 11.69 1.83 5.98
CA VAL A 159 12.82 2.66 6.44
C VAL A 159 13.90 2.76 5.36
N LEU A 160 14.19 1.68 4.65
CA LEU A 160 15.11 1.68 3.51
C LEU A 160 14.52 2.47 2.32
N HIS A 161 13.23 2.32 2.01
CA HIS A 161 12.54 2.97 0.88
C HIS A 161 12.61 4.48 1.00
N VAL A 162 12.32 5.04 2.19
CA VAL A 162 12.47 6.48 2.46
C VAL A 162 13.90 6.97 2.21
N ASN A 163 14.92 6.16 2.51
CA ASN A 163 16.32 6.53 2.28
C ASN A 163 16.73 6.39 0.81
N ILE A 164 16.24 5.37 0.10
CA ILE A 164 16.39 5.23 -1.35
C ILE A 164 15.76 6.45 -2.04
N ALA A 165 14.51 6.75 -1.70
CA ALA A 165 13.75 7.83 -2.28
C ALA A 165 14.44 9.19 -2.11
N ARG A 166 15.02 9.45 -0.93
CA ARG A 166 15.82 10.66 -0.69
C ARG A 166 17.03 10.78 -1.61
N ARG A 167 17.71 9.68 -1.95
CA ARG A 167 18.86 9.71 -2.87
C ARG A 167 18.40 9.96 -4.29
N VAL A 168 17.46 9.16 -4.78
CA VAL A 168 16.93 9.27 -6.15
C VAL A 168 16.34 10.66 -6.40
N LEU A 169 15.48 11.15 -5.50
CA LEU A 169 14.81 12.44 -5.67
C LEU A 169 15.76 13.64 -5.52
N ALA A 170 16.91 13.49 -4.86
CA ALA A 170 17.93 14.54 -4.80
C ALA A 170 18.58 14.81 -6.16
N HIS A 171 18.52 13.85 -7.09
CA HIS A 171 18.99 14.02 -8.47
C HIS A 171 17.88 14.49 -9.42
N ALA A 172 16.62 14.36 -9.02
CA ALA A 172 15.45 14.61 -9.87
C ALA A 172 14.86 16.02 -9.75
N PHE A 173 15.18 16.71 -8.66
CA PHE A 173 14.67 18.03 -8.32
C PHE A 173 15.83 18.93 -7.88
N GLU A 174 15.78 20.22 -8.26
CA GLU A 174 16.83 21.17 -7.91
C GLU A 174 16.83 21.47 -6.40
N THR A 175 15.63 21.48 -5.81
CA THR A 175 15.44 21.78 -4.39
C THR A 175 14.49 20.82 -3.72
N ARG A 176 14.64 20.68 -2.40
CA ARG A 176 13.70 19.91 -1.57
C ARG A 176 12.28 20.48 -1.63
N GLN A 177 12.15 21.81 -1.71
CA GLN A 177 10.86 22.47 -1.82
C GLN A 177 10.15 22.09 -3.11
N GLU A 178 10.85 22.13 -4.25
CA GLU A 178 10.30 21.72 -5.55
C GLU A 178 9.78 20.27 -5.52
N ARG A 179 10.58 19.34 -4.95
CA ARG A 179 10.18 17.94 -4.75
C ARG A 179 8.91 17.82 -3.90
N ASP A 180 8.87 18.51 -2.76
CA ASP A 180 7.75 18.42 -1.82
C ASP A 180 6.47 19.00 -2.43
N GLU A 181 6.57 20.08 -3.19
CA GLU A 181 5.47 20.65 -3.97
C GLU A 181 5.00 19.71 -5.09
N ALA A 182 5.92 19.04 -5.79
CA ALA A 182 5.57 18.04 -6.80
C ALA A 182 4.81 16.85 -6.20
N GLY A 183 5.32 16.28 -5.10
CA GLY A 183 4.64 15.21 -4.37
C GLY A 183 3.26 15.64 -3.83
N ALA A 184 3.13 16.88 -3.36
CA ALA A 184 1.84 17.42 -2.91
C ALA A 184 0.84 17.61 -4.06
N ARG A 185 1.27 18.12 -5.23
CA ARG A 185 0.42 18.24 -6.43
C ARG A 185 -0.07 16.89 -6.91
N ALA A 186 0.82 15.90 -6.99
CA ALA A 186 0.47 14.53 -7.37
C ALA A 186 -0.52 13.91 -6.36
N ALA A 187 -0.28 14.08 -5.06
CA ALA A 187 -1.18 13.56 -4.02
C ALA A 187 -2.58 14.18 -4.11
N ALA A 188 -2.68 15.49 -4.36
CA ALA A 188 -3.95 16.16 -4.56
C ALA A 188 -4.68 15.66 -5.83
N GLY A 189 -3.96 15.25 -6.86
CA GLY A 189 -4.56 14.64 -8.05
C GLY A 189 -5.12 13.26 -7.79
N LEU A 190 -4.36 12.42 -7.09
CA LEU A 190 -4.83 11.11 -6.64
C LEU A 190 -6.07 11.25 -5.74
N GLU A 191 -6.06 12.20 -4.80
CA GLU A 191 -7.18 12.45 -3.90
C GLU A 191 -8.46 12.79 -4.68
N ARG A 192 -8.39 13.61 -5.73
CA ARG A 192 -9.56 13.89 -6.59
C ARG A 192 -10.11 12.64 -7.27
N VAL A 193 -9.24 11.75 -7.76
CA VAL A 193 -9.65 10.48 -8.37
C VAL A 193 -10.33 9.59 -7.33
N VAL A 194 -9.75 9.49 -6.13
CA VAL A 194 -10.29 8.70 -5.01
C VAL A 194 -11.61 9.26 -4.50
N GLU A 195 -11.76 10.59 -4.38
CA GLU A 195 -13.00 11.26 -3.97
C GLU A 195 -14.11 11.07 -5.00
N HIS A 196 -13.80 11.24 -6.28
CA HIS A 196 -14.76 10.98 -7.36
C HIS A 196 -15.26 9.53 -7.29
N ASP A 197 -14.34 8.59 -7.08
CA ASP A 197 -14.71 7.18 -7.00
C ASP A 197 -15.55 6.85 -5.75
N ARG A 198 -15.19 7.42 -4.59
CA ARG A 198 -15.94 7.28 -3.33
C ARG A 198 -17.38 7.78 -3.43
N ALA A 199 -17.69 8.69 -4.35
CA ALA A 199 -19.04 9.21 -4.58
C ALA A 199 -19.93 8.26 -5.41
N LEU A 200 -19.36 7.23 -6.03
CA LEU A 200 -20.11 6.26 -6.85
C LEU A 200 -20.82 5.20 -6.00
N PRO A 201 -21.83 4.49 -6.56
CA PRO A 201 -22.43 3.33 -5.89
C PRO A 201 -21.38 2.25 -5.57
N ARG A 202 -21.46 1.73 -4.35
CA ARG A 202 -20.50 0.78 -3.76
C ARG A 202 -21.17 -0.53 -3.36
N SER A 203 -20.36 -1.56 -3.13
CA SER A 203 -20.75 -2.80 -2.45
C SER A 203 -20.06 -2.90 -1.09
N GLU A 204 -20.77 -3.36 -0.05
CA GLU A 204 -20.21 -3.62 1.30
C GLU A 204 -19.39 -4.93 1.34
N TRP A 205 -18.40 -5.04 0.44
CA TRP A 205 -17.67 -6.29 0.25
C TRP A 205 -16.85 -6.70 1.47
N TRP A 206 -16.32 -5.73 2.23
CA TRP A 206 -15.46 -6.01 3.39
C TRP A 206 -16.22 -6.69 4.50
N ASP A 207 -17.40 -6.19 4.85
CA ASP A 207 -18.24 -6.76 5.89
C ASP A 207 -18.68 -8.18 5.50
N GLU A 208 -19.05 -8.39 4.23
CA GLU A 208 -19.39 -9.71 3.71
C GLU A 208 -18.19 -10.68 3.76
N PHE A 209 -17.02 -10.21 3.34
CA PHE A 209 -15.75 -10.95 3.37
C PHE A 209 -15.39 -11.35 4.79
N TYR A 210 -15.36 -10.38 5.72
CA TYR A 210 -14.93 -10.61 7.09
C TYR A 210 -15.91 -11.48 7.86
N ALA A 211 -17.22 -11.33 7.63
CA ALA A 211 -18.21 -12.27 8.16
C ALA A 211 -17.97 -13.71 7.64
N GLY A 212 -17.50 -13.88 6.40
CA GLY A 212 -17.07 -15.16 5.85
C GLY A 212 -15.86 -15.77 6.55
N VAL A 213 -14.86 -14.94 6.84
CA VAL A 213 -13.68 -15.32 7.64
C VAL A 213 -14.13 -15.80 9.03
N GLN A 214 -14.98 -15.05 9.73
CA GLN A 214 -15.47 -15.40 11.06
C GLN A 214 -16.19 -16.75 11.07
N ARG A 215 -17.06 -17.02 10.09
CA ARG A 215 -17.75 -18.32 9.95
C ARG A 215 -16.76 -19.47 9.75
N THR A 216 -15.75 -19.28 8.93
CA THR A 216 -14.73 -20.30 8.64
C THR A 216 -13.89 -20.61 9.87
N THR A 217 -13.45 -19.57 10.60
CA THR A 217 -12.69 -19.72 11.84
C THR A 217 -13.51 -20.43 12.93
N ALA A 218 -14.78 -20.05 13.10
CA ALA A 218 -15.69 -20.72 14.04
C ALA A 218 -15.88 -22.20 13.71
N SER A 219 -16.04 -22.54 12.42
CA SER A 219 -16.17 -23.93 11.98
C SER A 219 -14.91 -24.77 12.24
N ARG A 220 -13.71 -24.18 12.21
CA ARG A 220 -12.45 -24.87 12.52
C ARG A 220 -12.22 -25.08 14.02
N GLN A 221 -12.91 -24.31 14.87
CA GLN A 221 -12.81 -24.37 16.32
C GLN A 221 -13.96 -25.16 16.97
N ALA A 222 -14.97 -25.57 16.20
CA ALA A 222 -16.04 -26.44 16.67
C ALA A 222 -15.49 -27.87 16.92
N PRO A 223 -15.86 -28.52 18.05
CA PRO A 223 -15.35 -29.82 18.47
C PRO A 223 -15.78 -30.99 17.58
#